data_AF-A0A0K2TVR2-F1
#
_entry.id   AF-A0A0K2TVR2-F1
#
_cell.length_a   1.000
_cell.length_b   1.000
_cell.length_c   1.000
_cell.angle_alpha   90.00
_cell.angle_beta   90.00
_cell.angle_gamma   90.00
#
_symmetry.space_group_name_H-M   'P 1'
#
loop_
_entity.id
_entity.type
_entity.pdbx_description
1 polymer ?
#
loop_
_entity_poly.entity_id
_entity_poly.type
_entity_poly.pdbx_seq_one_letter_code
_entity_poly.pdbx_strand_id
1 'polypeptide(L)'
;QTISQVLIYLFIRDVFGGSYEIDDSIFNIAYLPKVDDHLLGDDHNVIKMVTKENEVFHCRLPKMKDDSEDASSESSEPQHASPYELMQSSFDKPCIYKSGVYWTYEYCHGAYIR
;
A
#
# COMPACT_ATOMS: atom_id res chain seq x y z
N GLN A 1 -7.52 -42.64 -15.76
CA GLN A 1 -7.44 -41.35 -16.49
C GLN A 1 -8.35 -40.26 -15.87
N THR A 2 -8.64 -40.33 -14.56
CA THR A 2 -9.57 -39.41 -13.88
C THR A 2 -8.86 -38.56 -12.83
N ILE A 3 -7.89 -39.14 -12.12
CA ILE A 3 -7.11 -38.45 -11.07
C ILE A 3 -6.25 -37.32 -11.63
N SER A 4 -5.58 -37.54 -12.77
CA SER A 4 -4.76 -36.50 -13.42
C SER A 4 -5.61 -35.30 -13.90
N GLN A 5 -6.83 -35.55 -14.39
CA GLN A 5 -7.76 -34.49 -14.79
C GLN A 5 -8.22 -33.67 -13.57
N VAL A 6 -8.55 -34.33 -12.46
CA VAL A 6 -8.94 -33.65 -11.21
C VAL A 6 -7.79 -32.79 -10.67
N LEU A 7 -6.56 -33.31 -10.69
CA LEU A 7 -5.39 -32.55 -10.26
C LEU A 7 -5.14 -31.34 -11.17
N ILE A 8 -5.30 -31.48 -12.48
CA ILE A 8 -5.20 -30.36 -13.43
C ILE A 8 -6.28 -29.30 -13.14
N TYR A 9 -7.53 -29.71 -12.87
CA TYR A 9 -8.60 -28.78 -12.51
C TYR A 9 -8.32 -28.05 -11.19
N LEU A 10 -7.77 -28.73 -10.18
CA LEU A 10 -7.37 -28.09 -8.91
C LEU A 10 -6.22 -27.10 -9.13
N PHE A 11 -5.19 -27.49 -9.89
CA PHE A 11 -4.08 -26.60 -10.26
C PHE A 11 -4.55 -25.36 -11.03
N ILE A 12 -5.47 -25.49 -11.98
CA ILE A 12 -6.03 -24.34 -12.72
C ILE A 12 -6.81 -23.42 -11.79
N ARG A 13 -7.58 -23.98 -10.84
CA ARG A 13 -8.36 -23.19 -9.89
C ARG A 13 -7.46 -22.37 -8.96
N ASP A 14 -6.36 -22.93 -8.48
CA ASP A 14 -5.44 -22.26 -7.55
C ASP A 14 -4.50 -21.27 -8.26
N VAL A 15 -4.11 -21.52 -9.51
CA VAL A 15 -3.22 -20.62 -10.28
C VAL A 15 -3.97 -19.42 -10.89
N PHE A 16 -5.23 -19.59 -11.30
CA PHE A 16 -6.01 -18.52 -11.93
C PHE A 16 -7.04 -17.86 -10.99
N GLY A 17 -7.24 -18.40 -9.80
CA GLY A 17 -8.23 -17.94 -8.80
C GLY A 17 -7.70 -16.97 -7.76
N GLY A 18 -6.60 -16.26 -8.03
CA GLY A 18 -6.10 -15.21 -7.15
C GLY A 18 -7.09 -14.04 -7.07
N SER A 19 -7.93 -14.03 -6.04
CA SER A 19 -8.65 -12.82 -5.61
C SER A 19 -7.61 -11.88 -5.02
N TYR A 20 -7.23 -10.85 -5.77
CA TYR A 20 -6.48 -9.74 -5.20
C TYR A 20 -7.48 -8.89 -4.41
N GLU A 21 -7.44 -8.98 -3.09
CA GLU A 21 -8.14 -8.04 -2.24
C GLU A 21 -7.32 -6.73 -2.27
N ILE A 22 -7.85 -5.72 -2.97
CA ILE A 22 -7.31 -4.37 -2.89
C ILE A 22 -7.67 -3.88 -1.48
N ASP A 23 -6.67 -3.66 -0.63
CA ASP A 23 -6.89 -3.08 0.68
C ASP A 23 -7.16 -1.58 0.51
N ASP A 24 -8.44 -1.20 0.52
CA ASP A 24 -8.93 0.18 0.38
C ASP A 24 -8.31 1.13 1.43
N SER A 25 -7.79 0.58 2.54
CA SER A 25 -7.08 1.30 3.60
C SER A 25 -5.83 2.03 3.14
N ILE A 26 -5.16 1.58 2.07
CA ILE A 26 -3.84 2.09 1.70
C ILE A 26 -3.94 3.34 0.83
N PHE A 27 -4.98 3.44 0.00
CA PHE A 27 -5.05 4.46 -1.06
C PHE A 27 -6.18 5.47 -0.93
N ASN A 28 -6.99 5.42 0.15
CA ASN A 28 -8.08 6.38 0.41
C ASN A 28 -8.95 6.65 -0.82
N ILE A 29 -9.40 5.58 -1.48
CA ILE A 29 -10.16 5.68 -2.72
C ILE A 29 -11.52 6.33 -2.42
N ALA A 30 -11.81 7.45 -3.08
CA ALA A 30 -13.08 8.15 -2.96
C ALA A 30 -13.95 7.90 -4.20
N TYR A 31 -15.08 7.23 -4.02
CA TYR A 31 -16.07 7.01 -5.07
C TYR A 31 -16.96 8.24 -5.23
N LEU A 32 -16.77 8.96 -6.34
CA LEU A 32 -17.56 10.12 -6.68
C LEU A 32 -18.83 9.71 -7.45
N PRO A 33 -19.92 10.49 -7.35
CA PRO A 33 -21.09 10.29 -8.19
C PRO A 33 -20.71 10.40 -9.66
N LYS A 34 -21.49 9.73 -10.53
CA LYS A 34 -21.25 9.70 -11.97
C LYS A 34 -21.18 11.13 -12.53
N VAL A 35 -19.99 11.54 -12.96
CA VAL A 35 -19.75 12.81 -13.65
C VAL A 35 -19.88 12.57 -15.15
N ASP A 36 -20.37 13.58 -15.88
CA ASP A 36 -20.39 13.55 -17.34
C ASP A 36 -18.96 13.49 -17.89
N ASP A 37 -18.73 12.58 -18.84
CA ASP A 37 -17.42 12.30 -19.44
C ASP A 37 -16.84 13.55 -20.11
N HIS A 38 -17.71 14.42 -20.63
CA HIS A 38 -17.33 15.70 -21.25
C HIS A 38 -16.77 16.73 -20.26
N LEU A 39 -17.03 16.56 -18.95
CA LEU A 39 -16.53 17.45 -17.91
C LEU A 39 -15.18 16.99 -17.34
N LEU A 40 -14.70 15.80 -17.72
CA LEU A 40 -13.44 15.25 -17.21
C LEU A 40 -12.20 15.86 -17.89
N GLY A 41 -12.37 16.55 -19.02
CA GLY A 41 -11.31 17.29 -19.72
C GLY A 41 -10.14 16.42 -20.20
N ASP A 42 -9.24 16.99 -20.99
CA ASP A 42 -7.97 16.36 -21.35
C ASP A 42 -6.98 16.48 -20.17
N ASP A 43 -7.35 15.89 -19.03
CA ASP A 43 -6.49 15.81 -17.86
C ASP A 43 -5.68 14.51 -17.96
N HIS A 44 -4.37 14.64 -18.19
CA HIS A 44 -3.43 13.51 -18.28
C HIS A 44 -3.41 12.63 -17.01
N ASN A 45 -4.07 13.05 -15.93
CA ASN A 45 -4.18 12.31 -14.68
C ASN A 45 -5.47 11.46 -14.57
N VAL A 46 -6.29 11.40 -15.61
CA VAL A 46 -7.51 10.56 -15.63
C VAL A 46 -7.26 9.27 -16.39
N ILE A 47 -7.45 8.13 -15.70
CA ILE A 47 -7.28 6.79 -16.24
C ILE A 47 -8.64 6.12 -16.39
N LYS A 48 -8.90 5.53 -17.56
CA LYS A 48 -10.09 4.73 -17.81
C LYS A 48 -9.85 3.27 -17.43
N MET A 49 -10.65 2.74 -16.52
CA MET A 49 -10.61 1.34 -16.08
C MET A 49 -11.92 0.65 -16.42
N VAL A 50 -11.86 -0.65 -16.76
CA VAL A 50 -13.04 -1.44 -17.13
C VAL A 50 -13.04 -2.74 -16.32
N THR A 51 -14.17 -3.03 -15.65
CA THR A 51 -14.34 -4.26 -14.87
C THR A 51 -14.65 -5.47 -15.76
N LYS A 52 -14.66 -6.67 -15.17
CA LYS A 52 -15.04 -7.89 -15.89
C LYS A 52 -16.52 -7.87 -16.31
N GLU A 53 -17.39 -7.17 -15.58
CA GLU A 53 -18.78 -6.95 -15.96
C GLU A 53 -18.98 -5.80 -16.97
N ASN A 54 -17.90 -5.27 -17.57
CA ASN A 54 -17.91 -4.13 -18.49
C ASN A 54 -18.38 -2.81 -17.87
N GLU A 55 -18.21 -2.64 -16.56
CA GLU A 55 -18.42 -1.33 -15.92
C GLU A 55 -17.21 -0.45 -16.17
N VAL A 56 -17.46 0.81 -16.54
CA VAL A 56 -16.41 1.77 -16.91
C VAL A 56 -16.24 2.79 -15.79
N PHE A 57 -15.00 2.92 -15.31
CA PHE A 57 -14.59 3.89 -14.30
C PHE A 57 -13.57 4.88 -14.87
N HIS A 58 -13.67 6.13 -14.44
CA HIS A 58 -12.65 7.16 -14.69
C HIS A 58 -11.98 7.52 -13.36
N CYS A 59 -10.74 7.08 -13.18
CA CYS A 59 -9.95 7.28 -11.99
C CYS A 59 -9.08 8.52 -12.16
N ARG A 60 -9.27 9.53 -11.32
CA ARG A 60 -8.39 10.71 -11.29
C ARG A 60 -7.26 10.47 -10.28
N LEU A 61 -6.03 10.37 -10.76
CA LEU A 61 -4.85 10.30 -9.91
C LEU A 61 -4.59 11.66 -9.24
N PRO A 62 -4.16 11.67 -7.97
CA PRO A 62 -3.67 12.89 -7.35
C PRO A 62 -2.43 13.36 -8.11
N LYS A 63 -2.26 14.68 -8.22
CA LYS A 63 -1.00 15.25 -8.72
C LYS A 63 0.09 14.87 -7.72
N MET A 64 1.03 14.04 -8.14
CA MET A 64 2.26 13.85 -7.40
C MET A 64 2.96 15.21 -7.38
N LYS A 65 3.26 15.74 -6.19
CA LYS A 65 4.22 16.82 -6.11
C LYS A 65 5.54 16.20 -6.54
N ASP A 66 6.10 16.67 -7.64
CA ASP A 66 7.50 16.37 -7.91
C ASP A 66 8.29 17.00 -6.75
N ASP A 67 9.02 16.18 -6.00
CA ASP A 67 9.92 16.64 -4.92
C ASP A 67 11.09 17.51 -5.43
N SER A 68 10.99 18.05 -6.66
CA SER A 68 12.03 18.81 -7.33
C SER A 68 11.85 20.33 -7.25
N GLU A 69 10.75 20.85 -6.69
CA GLU A 69 10.50 22.30 -6.60
C GLU A 69 10.26 22.86 -5.17
N ASP A 70 10.64 22.14 -4.12
CA ASP A 70 10.66 22.68 -2.74
C ASP A 70 12.07 22.60 -2.11
N ALA A 71 13.07 23.16 -2.79
CA ALA A 71 14.34 23.54 -2.15
C ALA A 71 14.25 24.89 -1.41
N SER A 72 13.07 25.50 -1.33
CA SER A 72 12.90 26.81 -0.70
C SER A 72 11.49 27.02 -0.14
N SER A 73 11.03 26.12 0.72
CA SER A 73 10.01 26.48 1.69
C SER A 73 10.33 25.83 3.03
N GLU A 74 10.83 26.64 3.96
CA GLU A 74 10.70 26.39 5.40
C GLU A 74 9.20 26.30 5.72
N SER A 75 8.59 25.16 5.38
CA SER A 75 7.27 24.81 5.84
C SER A 75 7.44 23.91 7.04
N SER A 76 6.77 24.29 8.12
CA SER A 76 6.78 23.67 9.43
C SER A 76 6.13 22.27 9.38
N GLU A 77 6.75 21.32 8.68
CA GLU A 77 6.55 19.92 8.97
C GLU A 77 7.13 19.66 10.37
N PRO A 78 6.40 18.99 11.29
CA PRO A 78 6.99 18.60 12.55
C PRO A 78 8.22 17.79 12.20
N GLN A 79 9.43 18.21 12.61
CA GLN A 79 10.67 17.50 12.28
C GLN A 79 10.46 16.01 12.49
N HIS A 80 10.27 15.28 11.39
CA HIS A 80 10.02 13.86 11.45
C HIS A 80 11.34 13.27 11.88
N ALA A 81 11.44 12.89 13.16
CA ALA A 81 12.64 12.29 13.69
C ALA A 81 13.03 11.15 12.76
N SER A 82 14.25 11.22 12.24
CA SER A 82 14.75 10.21 11.32
C SER A 82 14.66 8.83 11.99
N PRO A 83 14.50 7.73 11.24
CA PRO A 83 14.52 6.39 11.83
C PRO A 83 15.74 6.17 12.74
N TYR A 84 16.88 6.79 12.42
CA TYR A 84 18.07 6.79 13.25
C TYR A 84 17.86 7.50 14.59
N GLU A 85 17.31 8.71 14.62
CA GLU A 85 17.04 9.48 15.85
C GLU A 85 16.04 8.77 16.76
N LEU A 86 15.00 8.16 16.17
CA LEU A 86 14.03 7.37 16.92
C LEU A 86 14.67 6.14 17.58
N MET A 87 15.62 5.50 16.88
CA MET A 87 16.32 4.32 17.36
C MET A 87 17.57 4.65 18.19
N GLN A 88 18.00 5.91 18.27
CA GLN A 88 19.23 6.29 18.94
C GLN A 88 19.26 5.86 20.41
N SER A 89 18.12 6.01 21.11
CA SER A 89 17.97 5.57 22.50
C SER A 89 18.07 4.05 22.71
N SER A 90 17.99 3.28 21.63
CA SER A 90 18.11 1.81 21.66
C SER A 90 19.55 1.33 21.53
N PHE A 91 20.47 2.12 20.96
CA PHE A 91 21.82 1.65 20.66
C PHE A 91 22.67 1.42 21.91
N ASP A 92 22.40 2.15 22.99
CA ASP A 92 23.10 1.97 24.28
C ASP A 92 22.66 0.70 25.02
N LYS A 93 21.50 0.13 24.65
CA LYS A 93 20.95 -1.08 25.27
C LYS A 93 21.13 -2.26 24.31
N PRO A 94 21.58 -3.42 24.78
CA PRO A 94 21.74 -4.58 23.90
C PRO A 94 20.41 -5.04 23.29
N CYS A 95 19.30 -4.93 24.03
CA CYS A 95 17.96 -5.30 23.57
C CYS A 95 16.85 -4.44 24.21
N ILE A 96 15.73 -4.28 23.49
CA ILE A 96 14.46 -3.68 23.94
C ILE A 96 13.39 -4.77 24.02
N TYR A 97 12.61 -4.75 25.10
CA TYR A 97 11.50 -5.65 25.32
C TYR A 97 10.17 -4.92 25.25
N LYS A 98 9.19 -5.50 24.58
CA LYS A 98 7.79 -5.05 24.60
C LYS A 98 6.89 -6.22 24.97
N SER A 99 6.40 -6.23 26.20
CA SER A 99 5.48 -7.24 26.70
C SER A 99 4.04 -6.79 26.47
N GLY A 100 3.29 -7.59 25.71
CA GLY A 100 1.84 -7.51 25.59
C GLY A 100 1.18 -8.61 26.43
N VAL A 101 -0.15 -8.71 26.35
CA VAL A 101 -0.91 -9.71 27.12
C VAL A 101 -0.70 -11.13 26.57
N TYR A 102 -0.48 -11.26 25.26
CA TYR A 102 -0.40 -12.56 24.57
C TYR A 102 0.90 -12.77 23.79
N TRP A 103 1.76 -11.76 23.73
CA TRP A 103 3.06 -11.82 23.08
C TRP A 103 4.09 -11.06 23.89
N THR A 104 5.36 -11.36 23.68
CA THR A 104 6.47 -10.53 24.12
C THR A 104 7.46 -10.46 22.99
N TYR A 105 7.75 -9.23 22.55
CA TYR A 105 8.74 -8.99 21.53
C TYR A 105 10.07 -8.60 22.17
N GLU A 106 11.14 -9.13 21.61
CA GLU A 106 12.52 -8.77 21.92
C GLU A 106 13.19 -8.26 20.64
N TYR A 107 13.65 -7.02 20.68
CA TYR A 107 14.43 -6.42 19.60
C TYR A 107 15.85 -6.19 20.09
N CYS A 108 16.84 -6.84 19.47
CA CYS A 108 18.26 -6.62 19.76
C CYS A 108 18.95 -6.01 18.54
N HIS A 109 19.49 -4.79 18.70
CA HIS A 109 20.08 -4.05 17.58
C HIS A 109 21.25 -4.83 16.96
N GLY A 110 21.20 -5.05 15.64
CA GLY A 110 22.24 -5.77 14.90
C GLY A 110 22.30 -7.29 15.15
N ALA A 111 21.35 -7.86 15.91
CA ALA A 111 21.35 -9.28 16.23
C ALA A 111 20.08 -10.00 15.72
N TYR A 112 18.93 -9.76 16.35
CA TYR A 112 17.68 -10.45 16.00
C TYR A 112 16.44 -9.71 16.52
N ILE A 113 15.29 -10.13 15.99
CA ILE A 113 13.96 -9.76 16.49
C ILE A 113 13.20 -11.06 16.74
N ARG A 114 12.62 -11.20 17.94
CA ARG A 114 11.89 -12.39 18.38
C ARG A 114 10.52 -12.04 18.92
#